data_AF-A0A7Z2GHS4-F1
#
_entry.id   AF-A0A7Z2GHS4-F1
#
_cell.length_a   1.000
_cell.length_b   1.000
_cell.length_c   1.000
_cell.angle_alpha   90.00
_cell.angle_beta   90.00
_cell.angle_gamma   90.00
#
_symmetry.space_group_name_H-M   'P 1'
#
loop_
_entity.id
_entity.type
_entity.pdbx_description
1 polymer ?
#
loop_
_entity_poly.entity_id
_entity_poly.type
_entity_poly.pdbx_seq_one_letter_code
_entity_poly.pdbx_strand_id
1 'polypeptide(L)'
;MTDKKIDEKDLKEKKSWKNNLLSSSVPMEFEVSKILVKHGFSTSADYSYTRHGAQGRDDFSVDLHASTYLPYRRPNEITTEFHLLIECKHRHRNNKWLFFPDPNLGEFSSFTLGHTLRVVDDFAPVMLEDQPSTSFDSKANFCLKGVEIDLNNGTVHDAEIRRGLAQLQYALPRLLTEAIEWNLGMFQEECYPFLFCPILLTTSEILVAKADTTIASVESADALADLATPAPWVVVHCEQTQDFQRHRQIACDALSGLVESGATDWVDAVRKEAGVHEYGLPSAACEELTDGYSRGRLGKYFGQFIVCSLPHFESLLSKLKAVAGKTDKSRKLLWANPPAEAAE
;
A
#
# COMPACT_ATOMS: atom_id res chain seq x y z
N MET A 1 8.64 -2.87 -60.06
CA MET A 1 8.21 -2.94 -58.65
C MET A 1 9.46 -3.16 -57.83
N THR A 2 9.98 -2.09 -57.25
CA THR A 2 11.19 -2.10 -56.42
C THR A 2 10.77 -2.37 -54.98
N ASP A 3 11.10 -3.57 -54.49
CA ASP A 3 11.00 -3.89 -53.07
C ASP A 3 11.90 -2.93 -52.28
N LYS A 4 11.26 -2.07 -51.48
CA LYS A 4 11.95 -1.30 -50.45
C LYS A 4 12.53 -2.28 -49.45
N LYS A 5 13.82 -2.59 -49.56
CA LYS A 5 14.62 -3.08 -48.44
C LYS A 5 14.51 -2.06 -47.32
N ILE A 6 13.66 -2.33 -46.34
CA ILE A 6 13.64 -1.60 -45.09
C ILE A 6 14.96 -1.94 -44.41
N ASP A 7 15.80 -0.92 -44.24
CA ASP A 7 17.13 -1.06 -43.67
C ASP A 7 17.03 -1.62 -42.24
N GLU A 8 17.82 -2.64 -41.88
CA GLU A 8 17.80 -3.23 -40.52
C GLU A 8 18.11 -2.18 -39.43
N LYS A 9 18.81 -1.11 -39.83
CA LYS A 9 19.11 0.05 -39.00
C LYS A 9 17.84 0.86 -38.65
N ASP A 10 16.94 1.05 -39.61
CA ASP A 10 15.63 1.71 -39.40
C ASP A 10 14.70 0.84 -38.52
N LEU A 11 14.81 -0.48 -38.59
CA LEU A 11 14.09 -1.42 -37.71
C LEU A 11 14.65 -1.44 -36.29
N LYS A 12 15.97 -1.25 -36.11
CA LYS A 12 16.60 -1.07 -34.79
C LYS A 12 16.25 0.27 -34.17
N GLU A 13 16.25 1.36 -34.93
CA GLU A 13 15.86 2.70 -34.43
C GLU A 13 14.36 2.79 -34.09
N LYS A 14 13.48 2.15 -34.88
CA LYS A 14 12.03 2.09 -34.57
C LYS A 14 11.69 1.27 -33.32
N LYS A 15 12.54 0.32 -32.93
CA LYS A 15 12.38 -0.45 -31.68
C LYS A 15 12.93 0.29 -30.45
N SER A 16 13.90 1.20 -30.63
CA SER A 16 14.59 1.91 -29.56
C SER A 16 13.66 2.77 -28.70
N TRP A 17 12.96 3.74 -29.29
CA TRP A 17 12.17 4.69 -28.49
C TRP A 17 10.96 4.03 -27.82
N LYS A 18 10.34 3.01 -28.45
CA LYS A 18 9.22 2.26 -27.87
C LYS A 18 9.65 1.47 -26.66
N ASN A 19 10.78 0.77 -26.76
CA ASN A 19 11.32 0.01 -25.64
C ASN A 19 11.71 0.95 -24.49
N ASN A 20 12.31 2.10 -24.81
CA ASN A 20 12.66 3.11 -23.80
C ASN A 20 11.41 3.68 -23.11
N LEU A 21 10.37 4.04 -23.90
CA LEU A 21 9.11 4.54 -23.37
C LEU A 21 8.37 3.49 -22.52
N LEU A 22 8.42 2.22 -22.91
CA LEU A 22 7.87 1.14 -22.08
C LEU A 22 8.70 0.94 -20.82
N SER A 23 10.04 1.01 -20.91
CA SER A 23 10.93 0.84 -19.76
C SER A 23 10.83 1.96 -18.73
N SER A 24 10.29 3.13 -19.10
CA SER A 24 10.08 4.24 -18.18
C SER A 24 8.86 4.06 -17.27
N SER A 25 8.08 2.98 -17.39
CA SER A 25 6.80 2.75 -16.71
C SER A 25 5.66 3.75 -17.00
N VAL A 26 5.95 4.97 -17.47
CA VAL A 26 4.95 6.02 -17.75
C VAL A 26 3.70 5.53 -18.53
N PRO A 27 3.81 4.73 -19.61
CA PRO A 27 2.62 4.21 -20.29
C PRO A 27 1.76 3.31 -19.41
N MET A 28 2.40 2.50 -18.56
CA MET A 28 1.72 1.64 -17.58
C MET A 28 1.04 2.49 -16.50
N GLU A 29 1.70 3.51 -15.97
CA GLU A 29 1.11 4.44 -14.99
C GLU A 29 -0.14 5.12 -15.55
N PHE A 30 -0.11 5.57 -16.80
CA PHE A 30 -1.26 6.15 -17.48
C PHE A 30 -2.39 5.14 -17.69
N GLU A 31 -2.07 3.89 -18.03
CA GLU A 31 -3.06 2.81 -18.15
C GLU A 31 -3.75 2.51 -16.81
N VAL A 32 -2.95 2.41 -15.74
CA VAL A 32 -3.40 2.14 -14.37
C VAL A 32 -4.27 3.29 -13.86
N SER A 33 -3.90 4.54 -14.14
CA SER A 33 -4.68 5.73 -13.79
C SER A 33 -6.08 5.68 -14.42
N LYS A 34 -6.20 5.28 -15.69
CA LYS A 34 -7.51 5.10 -16.33
C LYS A 34 -8.35 4.01 -15.66
N ILE A 35 -7.73 2.91 -15.23
CA ILE A 35 -8.43 1.84 -14.50
C ILE A 35 -8.95 2.38 -13.16
N LEU A 36 -8.13 3.12 -12.42
CA LEU A 36 -8.51 3.74 -11.14
C LEU A 36 -9.67 4.72 -11.31
N VAL A 37 -9.60 5.61 -12.30
CA VAL A 37 -10.66 6.59 -12.62
C VAL A 37 -11.96 5.88 -13.02
N LYS A 38 -11.88 4.83 -13.85
CA LYS A 38 -13.05 3.99 -14.19
C LYS A 38 -13.71 3.40 -12.95
N HIS A 39 -12.94 3.15 -11.89
CA HIS A 39 -13.41 2.64 -10.60
C HIS A 39 -13.73 3.73 -9.59
N GLY A 40 -13.79 5.01 -9.99
CA GLY A 40 -14.24 6.12 -9.14
C GLY A 40 -13.17 6.65 -8.18
N PHE A 41 -11.89 6.40 -8.46
CA PHE A 41 -10.79 7.08 -7.79
C PHE A 41 -10.42 8.37 -8.54
N SER A 42 -10.04 9.40 -7.79
CA SER A 42 -9.19 10.48 -8.29
C SER A 42 -7.74 10.00 -8.24
N THR A 43 -6.91 10.44 -9.18
CA THR A 43 -5.49 10.03 -9.27
C THR A 43 -4.58 11.23 -9.41
N SER A 44 -3.48 11.22 -8.67
CA SER A 44 -2.37 12.17 -8.76
C SER A 44 -1.10 11.39 -9.12
N ALA A 45 -0.33 11.90 -10.07
CA ALA A 45 0.99 11.35 -10.40
C ALA A 45 2.06 11.89 -9.44
N ASP A 46 3.17 11.17 -9.33
CA ASP A 46 4.38 11.60 -8.62
C ASP A 46 4.13 12.01 -7.17
N TYR A 47 3.58 11.11 -6.36
CA TYR A 47 3.41 11.34 -4.92
C TYR A 47 4.77 11.51 -4.24
N SER A 48 5.21 12.76 -4.13
CA SER A 48 6.59 13.13 -3.81
C SER A 48 6.85 13.17 -2.30
N TYR A 49 7.93 12.60 -1.81
CA TYR A 49 8.28 12.68 -0.39
C TYR A 49 9.78 12.88 -0.23
N THR A 50 10.17 13.62 0.80
CA THR A 50 11.57 13.78 1.15
C THR A 50 11.99 12.62 2.04
N ARG A 51 12.93 11.81 1.57
CA ARG A 51 13.56 10.77 2.38
C ARG A 51 14.65 11.37 3.24
N HIS A 52 14.61 11.07 4.54
CA HIS A 52 15.60 11.49 5.51
C HIS A 52 16.54 10.33 5.82
N GLY A 53 17.67 10.27 5.12
CA GLY A 53 18.68 9.23 5.30
C GLY A 53 19.84 9.68 6.19
N ALA A 54 20.72 8.74 6.54
CA ALA A 54 21.94 9.04 7.30
C ALA A 54 22.89 10.04 6.60
N GLN A 55 22.83 10.16 5.27
CA GLN A 55 23.74 10.98 4.46
C GLN A 55 23.14 12.28 3.91
N GLY A 56 21.83 12.52 4.10
CA GLY A 56 21.19 13.71 3.52
C GLY A 56 19.67 13.62 3.39
N ARG A 57 19.12 14.56 2.63
CA ARG A 57 17.70 14.66 2.26
C ARG A 57 17.61 14.56 0.73
N ASP A 58 16.88 13.58 0.26
CA ASP A 58 16.66 13.33 -1.17
C ASP A 58 15.16 13.25 -1.43
N ASP A 59 14.70 13.83 -2.53
CA ASP A 59 13.29 13.77 -2.92
C ASP A 59 13.07 12.53 -3.80
N PHE A 60 12.04 11.77 -3.44
CA PHE A 60 11.56 10.59 -4.16
C PHE A 60 10.09 10.75 -4.49
N SER A 61 9.57 9.90 -5.36
CA SER A 61 8.13 9.77 -5.57
C SER A 61 7.71 8.31 -5.60
N VAL A 62 6.43 8.10 -5.31
CA VAL A 62 5.67 6.92 -5.75
C VAL A 62 4.86 7.32 -6.96
N ASP A 63 4.83 6.48 -7.99
CA ASP A 63 4.29 6.86 -9.29
C ASP A 63 2.84 7.37 -9.24
N LEU A 64 1.97 6.74 -8.44
CA LEU A 64 0.57 7.13 -8.32
C LEU A 64 0.08 7.16 -6.87
N HIS A 65 -0.63 8.24 -6.52
CA HIS A 65 -1.56 8.28 -5.40
C HIS A 65 -2.98 8.33 -5.93
N ALA A 66 -3.85 7.44 -5.43
CA ALA A 66 -5.25 7.43 -5.78
C ALA A 66 -6.10 7.53 -4.53
N SER A 67 -7.18 8.32 -4.58
CA SER A 67 -8.11 8.46 -3.47
C SER A 67 -9.57 8.37 -3.94
N THR A 68 -10.43 7.89 -3.06
CA THR A 68 -11.88 7.88 -3.24
C THR A 68 -12.54 7.99 -1.86
N TYR A 69 -13.85 8.24 -1.85
CA TYR A 69 -14.62 8.40 -0.62
C TYR A 69 -15.73 7.36 -0.54
N LEU A 70 -15.97 6.88 0.68
CA LEU A 70 -17.12 6.06 1.01
C LEU A 70 -18.22 6.91 1.63
N PRO A 71 -19.49 6.53 1.42
CA PRO A 71 -19.96 5.44 0.55
C PRO A 71 -19.90 5.79 -0.95
N TYR A 72 -19.42 4.88 -1.80
CA TYR A 72 -19.16 5.13 -3.24
C TYR A 72 -20.32 5.69 -4.09
N ARG A 73 -21.57 5.57 -3.63
CA ARG A 73 -22.77 5.97 -4.40
C ARG A 73 -23.51 7.16 -3.80
N ARG A 74 -22.98 7.80 -2.75
CA ARG A 74 -23.58 9.00 -2.13
C ARG A 74 -22.52 10.10 -2.06
N PRO A 75 -22.27 10.84 -3.16
CA PRO A 75 -21.14 11.77 -3.25
C PRO A 75 -21.22 12.96 -2.29
N ASN A 76 -22.41 13.25 -1.73
CA ASN A 76 -22.62 14.30 -0.74
C ASN A 76 -22.49 13.78 0.70
N GLU A 77 -22.15 12.52 0.88
CA GLU A 77 -21.89 11.92 2.18
C GLU A 77 -20.47 11.36 2.15
N ILE A 78 -19.57 11.96 2.93
CA ILE A 78 -18.25 11.40 3.16
C ILE A 78 -18.28 10.82 4.55
N THR A 79 -17.91 9.55 4.64
CA THR A 79 -17.86 8.82 5.91
C THR A 79 -16.46 8.28 6.14
N THR A 80 -15.75 7.94 5.07
CA THR A 80 -14.42 7.35 5.14
C THR A 80 -13.64 7.65 3.87
N GLU A 81 -12.36 7.95 4.03
CA GLU A 81 -11.42 8.12 2.92
C GLU A 81 -10.76 6.79 2.56
N PHE A 82 -10.43 6.57 1.30
CA PHE A 82 -9.73 5.37 0.86
C PHE A 82 -8.64 5.71 -0.14
N HIS A 83 -7.38 5.48 0.27
CA HIS A 83 -6.18 5.80 -0.48
C HIS A 83 -5.46 4.55 -0.99
N LEU A 84 -4.84 4.66 -2.16
CA LEU A 84 -3.90 3.70 -2.71
C LEU A 84 -2.61 4.43 -3.07
N LEU A 85 -1.47 3.87 -2.67
CA LEU A 85 -0.17 4.25 -3.22
C LEU A 85 0.29 3.13 -4.15
N ILE A 86 0.60 3.44 -5.39
CA ILE A 86 0.90 2.45 -6.42
C ILE A 86 2.23 2.80 -7.08
N GLU A 87 3.19 1.89 -6.95
CA GLU A 87 4.47 1.93 -7.65
C GLU A 87 4.41 0.97 -8.84
N CYS A 88 4.68 1.45 -10.05
CA CYS A 88 4.56 0.74 -11.31
C CYS A 88 5.92 0.27 -11.84
N LYS A 89 6.09 -1.03 -12.01
CA LYS A 89 7.29 -1.63 -12.63
C LYS A 89 6.92 -2.34 -13.92
N HIS A 90 7.04 -1.63 -15.04
CA HIS A 90 6.93 -2.25 -16.36
C HIS A 90 8.13 -3.15 -16.63
N ARG A 91 7.86 -4.39 -17.06
CA ARG A 91 8.85 -5.41 -17.40
C ARG A 91 8.56 -6.05 -18.74
N HIS A 92 9.61 -6.61 -19.33
CA HIS A 92 9.46 -7.38 -20.54
C HIS A 92 8.76 -8.71 -20.22
N ARG A 93 7.99 -9.25 -21.17
CA ARG A 93 7.17 -10.46 -21.00
C ARG A 93 7.92 -11.72 -20.52
N ASN A 94 9.24 -11.72 -20.67
CA ASN A 94 10.12 -12.84 -20.32
C ASN A 94 10.67 -12.71 -18.89
N ASN A 95 10.44 -11.58 -18.22
CA ASN A 95 10.69 -11.43 -16.80
C ASN A 95 9.54 -12.07 -16.02
N LYS A 96 9.88 -12.88 -15.03
CA LYS A 96 8.95 -13.50 -14.08
C LYS A 96 9.35 -13.08 -12.68
N TRP A 97 8.36 -12.80 -11.83
CA TRP A 97 8.63 -12.53 -10.42
C TRP A 97 8.25 -13.76 -9.61
N LEU A 98 9.26 -14.48 -9.10
CA LEU A 98 9.11 -15.67 -8.27
C LEU A 98 9.19 -15.28 -6.80
N PHE A 99 8.13 -15.54 -6.05
CA PHE A 99 8.04 -15.29 -4.62
C PHE A 99 8.11 -16.59 -3.82
N PHE A 100 8.78 -16.53 -2.68
CA PHE A 100 8.91 -17.65 -1.75
C PHE A 100 7.94 -17.46 -0.59
N PRO A 101 7.04 -18.44 -0.33
CA PRO A 101 6.04 -18.33 0.72
C PRO A 101 6.70 -18.21 2.09
N ASP A 102 5.98 -17.62 3.04
CA ASP A 102 6.40 -17.61 4.45
C ASP A 102 6.43 -19.04 5.02
N PRO A 103 7.59 -19.56 5.44
CA PRO A 103 7.69 -20.88 6.05
C PRO A 103 7.26 -20.87 7.53
N ASN A 104 7.08 -19.70 8.14
CA ASN A 104 6.74 -19.60 9.55
C ASN A 104 5.28 -19.99 9.81
N LEU A 105 5.03 -20.66 10.93
CA LEU A 105 3.69 -21.09 11.32
C LEU A 105 3.10 -20.14 12.37
N GLY A 106 1.81 -19.81 12.20
CA GLY A 106 1.04 -19.09 13.20
C GLY A 106 1.69 -17.78 13.66
N GLU A 107 1.85 -17.62 14.97
CA GLU A 107 2.34 -16.40 15.61
C GLU A 107 3.83 -16.09 15.34
N PHE A 108 4.58 -17.02 14.74
CA PHE A 108 5.97 -16.76 14.33
C PHE A 108 6.06 -16.05 12.97
N SER A 109 4.93 -15.87 12.27
CA SER A 109 4.86 -15.14 11.02
C SER A 109 5.05 -13.63 11.26
N SER A 110 5.81 -12.98 10.38
CA SER A 110 5.91 -11.51 10.35
C SER A 110 4.64 -10.84 9.79
N PHE A 111 3.67 -11.63 9.33
CA PHE A 111 2.41 -11.14 8.79
C PHE A 111 1.33 -11.10 9.88
N THR A 112 0.55 -10.04 9.86
CA THR A 112 -0.61 -9.86 10.73
C THR A 112 -1.83 -9.62 9.84
N LEU A 113 -2.90 -10.37 10.10
CA LEU A 113 -4.15 -10.22 9.37
C LEU A 113 -4.77 -8.85 9.67
N GLY A 114 -5.37 -8.23 8.66
CA GLY A 114 -5.93 -6.89 8.73
C GLY A 114 -4.93 -5.77 8.41
N HIS A 115 -3.65 -6.10 8.18
CA HIS A 115 -2.59 -5.11 7.91
C HIS A 115 -2.31 -4.90 6.41
N THR A 116 -2.98 -5.63 5.51
CA THR A 116 -2.81 -5.37 4.06
C THR A 116 -3.62 -4.15 3.60
N LEU A 117 -4.96 -4.23 3.68
CA LEU A 117 -5.83 -3.04 3.57
C LEU A 117 -6.02 -2.49 4.98
N ARG A 118 -5.29 -1.43 5.30
CA ARG A 118 -5.23 -0.91 6.65
C ARG A 118 -6.43 -0.03 6.92
N VAL A 119 -7.02 -0.20 8.09
CA VAL A 119 -8.12 0.61 8.60
C VAL A 119 -7.57 1.48 9.72
N VAL A 120 -7.70 2.79 9.56
CA VAL A 120 -7.32 3.78 10.56
C VAL A 120 -8.55 4.58 10.94
N ASP A 121 -9.14 4.19 12.06
CA ASP A 121 -10.25 4.88 12.71
C ASP A 121 -9.82 5.53 14.03
N ASP A 122 -8.54 5.39 14.39
CA ASP A 122 -7.94 5.87 15.64
C ASP A 122 -8.19 7.38 15.86
N PHE A 123 -8.28 8.16 14.77
CA PHE A 123 -8.41 9.62 14.76
C PHE A 123 -9.84 10.11 14.47
N ALA A 124 -10.84 9.24 14.62
CA ALA A 124 -12.24 9.57 14.36
C ALA A 124 -13.13 9.22 15.57
N PRO A 125 -14.30 9.86 15.74
CA PRO A 125 -15.24 9.55 16.82
C PRO A 125 -16.13 8.34 16.46
N VAL A 126 -15.56 7.39 15.73
CA VAL A 126 -16.20 6.14 15.30
C VAL A 126 -15.23 4.97 15.43
N MET A 127 -15.78 3.77 15.59
CA MET A 127 -15.05 2.52 15.48
C MET A 127 -15.50 1.74 14.25
N LEU A 128 -14.55 1.11 13.57
CA LEU A 128 -14.75 0.21 12.45
C LEU A 128 -14.28 -1.20 12.82
N GLU A 129 -14.98 -2.23 12.33
CA GLU A 129 -14.57 -3.62 12.52
C GLU A 129 -13.40 -3.98 11.60
N ASP A 130 -12.46 -4.76 12.13
CA ASP A 130 -11.29 -5.29 11.42
C ASP A 130 -11.63 -6.53 10.56
N GLN A 131 -12.73 -7.23 10.88
CA GLN A 131 -13.15 -8.50 10.28
C GLN A 131 -13.17 -8.52 8.75
N PRO A 132 -13.63 -7.46 8.04
CA PRO A 132 -13.56 -7.45 6.58
C PRO A 132 -12.12 -7.50 6.04
N SER A 133 -11.18 -6.80 6.69
CA SER A 133 -9.77 -6.77 6.28
C SER A 133 -9.05 -8.05 6.66
N THR A 134 -9.27 -8.58 7.87
CA THR A 134 -8.70 -9.88 8.28
C THR A 134 -9.21 -11.02 7.40
N SER A 135 -10.49 -10.99 7.00
CA SER A 135 -11.07 -11.95 6.05
C SER A 135 -10.46 -11.86 4.66
N PHE A 136 -10.06 -10.67 4.20
CA PHE A 136 -9.34 -10.50 2.94
C PHE A 136 -7.95 -11.14 3.03
N ASP A 137 -7.24 -10.90 4.13
CA ASP A 137 -5.89 -11.41 4.37
C ASP A 137 -5.84 -12.93 4.57
N SER A 138 -6.88 -13.54 5.15
CA SER A 138 -6.95 -15.00 5.35
C SER A 138 -6.83 -15.86 4.08
N LYS A 139 -6.96 -15.22 2.91
CA LYS A 139 -6.89 -15.87 1.58
C LYS A 139 -5.66 -15.43 0.78
N ALA A 140 -4.76 -14.68 1.39
CA ALA A 140 -3.58 -14.15 0.72
C ALA A 140 -2.44 -15.18 0.67
N ASN A 141 -1.61 -15.08 -0.37
CA ASN A 141 -0.31 -15.74 -0.42
C ASN A 141 0.70 -14.82 0.28
N PHE A 142 1.06 -15.14 1.52
CA PHE A 142 2.11 -14.43 2.25
C PHE A 142 3.49 -14.93 1.81
N CYS A 143 4.37 -14.01 1.41
CA CYS A 143 5.68 -14.33 0.87
C CYS A 143 6.77 -13.47 1.50
N LEU A 144 7.86 -14.08 1.97
CA LEU A 144 8.97 -13.34 2.59
C LEU A 144 9.77 -12.52 1.58
N LYS A 145 10.01 -13.09 0.40
CA LYS A 145 10.92 -12.49 -0.58
C LYS A 145 10.54 -12.91 -1.99
N GLY A 146 10.79 -12.01 -2.95
CA GLY A 146 10.70 -12.30 -4.37
C GLY A 146 12.00 -12.05 -5.10
N VAL A 147 12.17 -12.71 -6.24
CA VAL A 147 13.24 -12.48 -7.20
C VAL A 147 12.65 -12.30 -8.60
N GLU A 148 13.24 -11.43 -9.40
CA GLU A 148 12.98 -11.34 -10.82
C GLU A 148 13.91 -12.29 -11.57
N ILE A 149 13.36 -13.09 -12.49
CA ILE A 149 14.07 -14.03 -13.34
C ILE A 149 13.84 -13.63 -14.80
N ASP A 150 14.90 -13.34 -15.54
CA ASP A 150 14.83 -13.13 -17.00
C ASP A 150 15.05 -14.44 -17.74
N LEU A 151 13.98 -14.97 -18.33
CA LEU A 151 14.02 -16.24 -19.06
C LEU A 151 14.85 -16.20 -20.36
N ASN A 152 15.26 -15.02 -20.84
CA ASN A 152 16.12 -14.93 -22.03
C ASN A 152 17.58 -15.29 -21.74
N ASN A 153 18.08 -14.90 -20.57
CA ASN A 153 19.51 -14.95 -20.24
C ASN A 153 19.79 -15.66 -18.90
N GLY A 154 18.75 -16.07 -18.17
CA GLY A 154 18.86 -16.77 -16.89
C GLY A 154 19.30 -15.89 -15.72
N THR A 155 19.35 -14.57 -15.90
CA THR A 155 19.73 -13.65 -14.82
C THR A 155 18.65 -13.57 -13.75
N VAL A 156 19.10 -13.47 -12.49
CA VAL A 156 18.21 -13.41 -11.31
C VAL A 156 18.61 -12.23 -10.44
N HIS A 157 17.65 -11.35 -10.16
CA HIS A 157 17.89 -10.12 -9.40
C HIS A 157 16.71 -9.80 -8.47
N ASP A 158 16.97 -9.29 -7.27
CA ASP A 158 15.92 -8.85 -6.33
C ASP A 158 15.75 -7.32 -6.25
N ALA A 159 16.66 -6.59 -6.91
CA ALA A 159 16.85 -5.16 -6.66
C ALA A 159 15.60 -4.35 -6.97
N GLU A 160 14.90 -4.71 -8.02
CA GLU A 160 13.74 -3.96 -8.49
C GLU A 160 12.50 -4.14 -7.61
N ILE A 161 12.24 -5.36 -7.14
CA ILE A 161 11.17 -5.64 -6.18
C ILE A 161 11.48 -4.90 -4.88
N ARG A 162 12.71 -5.04 -4.36
CA ARG A 162 13.14 -4.39 -3.13
C ARG A 162 13.10 -2.87 -3.20
N ARG A 163 13.52 -2.27 -4.33
CA ARG A 163 13.46 -0.81 -4.54
C ARG A 163 12.01 -0.33 -4.58
N GLY A 164 11.13 -0.99 -5.33
CA GLY A 164 9.73 -0.61 -5.41
C GLY A 164 9.01 -0.71 -4.06
N LEU A 165 9.26 -1.79 -3.32
CA LEU A 165 8.74 -1.95 -1.95
C LEU A 165 9.27 -0.88 -1.00
N ALA A 166 10.57 -0.55 -1.07
CA ALA A 166 11.16 0.52 -0.27
C ALA A 166 10.57 1.90 -0.64
N GLN A 167 10.39 2.21 -1.93
CA GLN A 167 9.76 3.47 -2.35
C GLN A 167 8.36 3.63 -1.74
N LEU A 168 7.56 2.57 -1.76
CA LEU A 168 6.26 2.56 -1.10
C LEU A 168 6.39 2.73 0.42
N GLN A 169 7.26 1.95 1.08
CA GLN A 169 7.42 2.00 2.53
C GLN A 169 7.81 3.40 3.02
N TYR A 170 8.76 4.06 2.36
CA TYR A 170 9.21 5.41 2.72
C TYR A 170 8.20 6.51 2.38
N ALA A 171 7.24 6.27 1.48
CA ALA A 171 6.15 7.22 1.23
C ALA A 171 5.05 7.18 2.32
N LEU A 172 4.88 6.04 3.00
CA LEU A 172 3.79 5.84 3.96
C LEU A 172 3.78 6.80 5.15
N PRO A 173 4.92 7.18 5.78
CA PRO A 173 4.92 8.16 6.86
C PRO A 173 4.28 9.48 6.44
N ARG A 174 4.63 9.99 5.25
CA ARG A 174 4.02 11.22 4.69
C ARG A 174 2.51 11.05 4.52
N LEU A 175 2.05 9.95 3.91
CA LEU A 175 0.63 9.69 3.70
C LEU A 175 -0.15 9.68 5.01
N LEU A 176 0.39 8.99 6.02
CA LEU A 176 -0.24 8.90 7.35
C LEU A 176 -0.29 10.26 8.04
N THR A 177 0.82 11.00 8.04
CA THR A 177 0.87 12.34 8.62
C THR A 177 -0.17 13.26 7.97
N GLU A 178 -0.20 13.32 6.64
CA GLU A 178 -1.15 14.15 5.89
C GLU A 178 -2.62 13.76 6.17
N ALA A 179 -2.91 12.46 6.20
CA ALA A 179 -4.27 11.99 6.49
C ALA A 179 -4.69 12.30 7.94
N ILE A 180 -3.79 12.21 8.91
CA ILE A 180 -4.07 12.52 10.31
C ILE A 180 -4.24 14.04 10.50
N GLU A 181 -3.32 14.85 9.95
CA GLU A 181 -3.39 16.32 10.01
C GLU A 181 -4.68 16.83 9.36
N TRP A 182 -5.03 16.28 8.20
CA TRP A 182 -6.28 16.63 7.53
C TRP A 182 -7.49 16.29 8.41
N ASN A 183 -7.55 15.08 8.97
CA ASN A 183 -8.70 14.68 9.80
C ASN A 183 -8.82 15.48 11.09
N LEU A 184 -7.71 15.76 11.77
CA LEU A 184 -7.72 16.52 13.03
C LEU A 184 -7.78 18.04 12.83
N GLY A 185 -7.47 18.54 11.64
CA GLY A 185 -7.56 19.96 11.28
C GLY A 185 -8.98 20.44 10.89
N MET A 186 -9.93 19.52 10.74
CA MET A 186 -11.33 19.80 10.40
C MET A 186 -12.17 20.01 11.67
N PHE A 187 -13.47 20.29 11.50
CA PHE A 187 -14.40 20.28 12.62
C PHE A 187 -14.41 18.88 13.26
N GLN A 188 -14.54 18.82 14.59
CA GLN A 188 -14.40 17.60 15.38
C GLN A 188 -15.40 16.50 14.95
N GLU A 189 -16.57 16.91 14.48
CA GLU A 189 -17.63 16.05 13.96
C GLU A 189 -17.36 15.51 12.55
N GLU A 190 -16.38 16.08 11.83
CA GLU A 190 -15.97 15.73 10.46
C GLU A 190 -14.65 14.95 10.40
N CYS A 191 -14.15 14.47 11.54
CA CYS A 191 -13.01 13.55 11.55
C CYS A 191 -13.44 12.17 11.02
N TYR A 192 -12.96 11.80 9.83
CA TYR A 192 -13.31 10.56 9.16
C TYR A 192 -12.22 9.49 9.31
N PRO A 193 -12.58 8.21 9.48
CA PRO A 193 -11.62 7.14 9.29
C PRO A 193 -11.05 7.18 7.87
N PHE A 194 -9.82 6.68 7.72
CA PHE A 194 -9.22 6.48 6.41
C PHE A 194 -8.67 5.05 6.28
N LEU A 195 -8.71 4.54 5.05
CA LEU A 195 -8.11 3.27 4.68
C LEU A 195 -6.98 3.52 3.71
N PHE A 196 -5.94 2.70 3.78
CA PHE A 196 -4.90 2.73 2.76
C PHE A 196 -4.30 1.36 2.46
N CYS A 197 -3.84 1.21 1.22
CA CYS A 197 -3.16 0.00 0.75
C CYS A 197 -2.04 0.38 -0.23
N PRO A 198 -0.77 0.13 0.11
CA PRO A 198 0.35 0.28 -0.81
C PRO A 198 0.45 -0.95 -1.73
N ILE A 199 0.66 -0.72 -3.03
CA ILE A 199 0.66 -1.75 -4.07
C ILE A 199 1.89 -1.56 -4.97
N LEU A 200 2.73 -2.59 -5.06
CA LEU A 200 3.73 -2.70 -6.12
C LEU A 200 3.08 -3.43 -7.30
N LEU A 201 2.90 -2.71 -8.40
CA LEU A 201 2.21 -3.20 -9.59
C LEU A 201 3.23 -3.49 -10.69
N THR A 202 3.14 -4.65 -11.34
CA THR A 202 4.08 -5.02 -12.42
C THR A 202 3.37 -5.64 -13.62
N THR A 203 3.98 -5.57 -14.80
CA THR A 203 3.53 -6.37 -15.96
C THR A 203 4.08 -7.79 -15.95
N SER A 204 5.06 -8.10 -15.09
CA SER A 204 5.57 -9.46 -14.92
C SER A 204 4.49 -10.39 -14.38
N GLU A 205 4.51 -11.65 -14.82
CA GLU A 205 3.74 -12.70 -14.16
C GLU A 205 4.33 -12.97 -12.78
N ILE A 206 3.44 -13.09 -11.79
CA ILE A 206 3.79 -13.42 -10.42
C ILE A 206 3.62 -14.93 -10.23
N LEU A 207 4.68 -15.57 -9.76
CA LEU A 207 4.73 -16.98 -9.43
C LEU A 207 5.02 -17.12 -7.94
N VAL A 208 4.42 -18.13 -7.29
CA VAL A 208 4.72 -18.49 -5.90
C VAL A 208 5.36 -19.87 -5.90
N ALA A 209 6.56 -19.98 -5.33
CA ALA A 209 7.25 -21.24 -5.15
C ALA A 209 6.40 -22.19 -4.30
N LYS A 210 6.42 -23.49 -4.61
CA LYS A 210 5.77 -24.51 -3.80
C LYS A 210 6.42 -24.53 -2.41
N ALA A 211 5.63 -24.78 -1.37
CA ALA A 211 6.11 -24.73 0.02
C ALA A 211 7.23 -25.75 0.31
N ASP A 212 7.30 -26.83 -0.45
CA ASP A 212 8.31 -27.88 -0.39
C ASP A 212 9.49 -27.67 -1.35
N THR A 213 9.62 -26.49 -1.97
CA THR A 213 10.74 -26.17 -2.85
C THR A 213 12.07 -26.28 -2.09
N THR A 214 12.97 -27.10 -2.60
CA THR A 214 14.32 -27.32 -2.08
C THR A 214 15.39 -26.96 -3.12
N ILE A 215 16.63 -26.79 -2.68
CA ILE A 215 17.77 -26.58 -3.60
C ILE A 215 17.85 -27.72 -4.64
N ALA A 216 17.72 -28.98 -4.20
CA ALA A 216 17.75 -30.14 -5.09
C ALA A 216 16.60 -30.10 -6.12
N SER A 217 15.40 -29.68 -5.72
CA SER A 217 14.29 -29.53 -6.66
C SER A 217 14.58 -28.48 -7.73
N VAL A 218 15.25 -27.38 -7.36
CA VAL A 218 15.65 -26.32 -8.30
C VAL A 218 16.69 -26.84 -9.29
N GLU A 219 17.69 -27.60 -8.82
CA GLU A 219 18.73 -28.20 -9.66
C GLU A 219 18.16 -29.22 -10.66
N SER A 220 17.08 -29.92 -10.29
CA SER A 220 16.41 -30.92 -11.12
C SER A 220 15.28 -30.38 -12.00
N ALA A 221 14.90 -29.12 -11.85
CA ALA A 221 13.75 -28.56 -12.55
C ALA A 221 14.08 -28.24 -14.01
N ASP A 222 13.19 -28.62 -14.92
CA ASP A 222 13.32 -28.29 -16.35
C ASP A 222 12.64 -26.95 -16.65
N ALA A 223 11.65 -26.54 -15.85
CA ALA A 223 10.90 -25.30 -15.99
C ALA A 223 10.50 -24.69 -14.64
N LEU A 224 10.26 -23.37 -14.63
CA LEU A 224 9.74 -22.69 -13.43
C LEU A 224 8.40 -23.26 -12.95
N ALA A 225 7.57 -23.78 -13.86
CA ALA A 225 6.30 -24.40 -13.51
C ALA A 225 6.45 -25.68 -12.66
N ASP A 226 7.63 -26.31 -12.69
CA ASP A 226 7.93 -27.47 -11.85
C ASP A 226 8.07 -27.07 -10.37
N LEU A 227 8.42 -25.80 -10.11
CA LEU A 227 8.74 -25.27 -8.79
C LEU A 227 7.70 -24.28 -8.26
N ALA A 228 6.86 -23.74 -9.12
CA ALA A 228 6.00 -22.61 -8.76
C ALA A 228 4.65 -22.62 -9.48
N THR A 229 3.68 -21.95 -8.86
CA THR A 229 2.34 -21.76 -9.43
C THR A 229 2.05 -20.27 -9.63
N PRO A 230 1.37 -19.88 -10.72
CA PRO A 230 0.93 -18.50 -10.91
C PRO A 230 0.02 -18.02 -9.78
N ALA A 231 0.22 -16.77 -9.36
CA ALA A 231 -0.65 -16.08 -8.41
C ALA A 231 -1.02 -14.70 -8.97
N PRO A 232 -2.27 -14.24 -8.79
CA PRO A 232 -2.67 -12.94 -9.33
C PRO A 232 -1.98 -11.78 -8.58
N TRP A 233 -1.76 -11.97 -7.28
CA TRP A 233 -0.99 -11.11 -6.39
C TRP A 233 -0.48 -11.92 -5.18
N VAL A 234 0.47 -11.35 -4.47
CA VAL A 234 1.01 -11.83 -3.18
C VAL A 234 1.04 -10.68 -2.18
N VAL A 235 1.16 -10.99 -0.90
CA VAL A 235 1.43 -10.01 0.16
C VAL A 235 2.84 -10.24 0.67
N VAL A 236 3.64 -9.18 0.71
CA VAL A 236 5.04 -9.21 1.14
C VAL A 236 5.22 -8.33 2.37
N HIS A 237 6.01 -8.81 3.32
CA HIS A 237 6.40 -8.07 4.51
C HIS A 237 7.73 -7.35 4.26
N CYS A 238 7.82 -6.06 4.59
CA CYS A 238 9.07 -5.31 4.61
C CYS A 238 9.43 -4.96 6.04
N GLU A 239 10.57 -5.47 6.50
CA GLU A 239 11.11 -5.14 7.80
C GLU A 239 11.46 -3.66 7.88
N GLN A 240 11.21 -3.07 9.04
CA GLN A 240 11.50 -1.66 9.29
C GLN A 240 12.93 -1.49 9.78
N THR A 241 13.81 -1.13 8.85
CA THR A 241 15.22 -0.85 9.17
C THR A 241 15.37 0.36 10.08
N GLN A 242 16.52 0.47 10.77
CA GLN A 242 16.83 1.65 11.60
C GLN A 242 16.79 2.97 10.82
N ASP A 243 17.18 2.96 9.53
CA ASP A 243 17.10 4.14 8.65
C ASP A 243 15.63 4.52 8.40
N PHE A 244 14.76 3.54 8.15
CA PHE A 244 13.32 3.79 8.01
C PHE A 244 12.70 4.32 9.31
N GLN A 245 13.07 3.76 10.47
CA GLN A 245 12.59 4.23 11.77
C GLN A 245 12.89 5.72 11.99
N ARG A 246 14.13 6.14 11.70
CA ARG A 246 14.54 7.55 11.77
C ARG A 246 13.79 8.41 10.76
N HIS A 247 13.64 7.93 9.53
CA HIS A 247 12.90 8.65 8.50
C HIS A 247 11.44 8.90 8.93
N ARG A 248 10.76 7.87 9.44
CA ARG A 248 9.38 7.98 9.94
C ARG A 248 9.30 9.04 11.03
N GLN A 249 10.16 8.97 12.05
CA GLN A 249 10.14 9.93 13.15
C GLN A 249 10.17 11.37 12.64
N ILE A 250 11.03 11.67 11.66
CA ILE A 250 11.12 13.02 11.06
C ILE A 250 9.87 13.34 10.23
N ALA A 251 9.39 12.40 9.41
CA ALA A 251 8.23 12.61 8.55
C ALA A 251 6.89 12.72 9.32
N CYS A 252 6.85 12.23 10.56
CA CYS A 252 5.69 12.30 11.45
C CYS A 252 5.81 13.39 12.51
N ASP A 253 6.91 14.14 12.57
CA ASP A 253 7.21 15.12 13.63
C ASP A 253 6.08 16.15 13.85
N ALA A 254 5.39 16.55 12.77
CA ALA A 254 4.26 17.47 12.82
C ALA A 254 3.10 16.98 13.71
N LEU A 255 2.95 15.66 13.88
CA LEU A 255 1.92 15.07 14.74
C LEU A 255 2.11 15.43 16.22
N SER A 256 3.34 15.68 16.67
CA SER A 256 3.60 16.16 18.04
C SER A 256 2.94 17.52 18.27
N GLY A 257 2.96 18.41 17.28
CA GLY A 257 2.33 19.72 17.36
C GLY A 257 0.80 19.66 17.47
N LEU A 258 0.17 18.62 16.89
CA LEU A 258 -1.28 18.38 17.05
C LEU A 258 -1.62 18.00 18.49
N VAL A 259 -0.79 17.17 19.13
CA VAL A 259 -0.98 16.79 20.54
C VAL A 259 -0.77 18.01 21.44
N GLU A 260 0.32 18.76 21.25
CA GLU A 260 0.64 19.94 22.07
C GLU A 260 -0.42 21.06 21.98
N SER A 261 -1.08 21.18 20.83
CA SER A 261 -2.15 22.17 20.62
C SER A 261 -3.52 21.74 21.15
N GLY A 262 -3.65 20.49 21.61
CA GLY A 262 -4.93 19.91 22.07
C GLY A 262 -5.87 19.49 20.94
N ALA A 263 -5.38 19.38 19.70
CA ALA A 263 -6.20 18.98 18.55
C ALA A 263 -6.77 17.55 18.70
N THR A 264 -6.11 16.69 19.47
CA THR A 264 -6.56 15.32 19.77
C THR A 264 -7.56 15.23 20.93
N ASP A 265 -7.66 16.25 21.78
CA ASP A 265 -8.29 16.15 23.12
C ASP A 265 -9.75 15.70 23.06
N TRP A 266 -10.51 16.20 22.08
CA TRP A 266 -11.91 15.86 21.96
C TRP A 266 -12.12 14.40 21.51
N VAL A 267 -11.39 13.95 20.49
CA VAL A 267 -11.48 12.56 20.00
C VAL A 267 -10.98 11.60 21.08
N ASP A 268 -9.91 11.96 21.80
CA ASP A 268 -9.42 11.22 22.96
C ASP A 268 -10.51 11.05 24.02
N ALA A 269 -11.20 12.13 24.39
CA ALA A 269 -12.27 12.11 25.38
C ALA A 269 -13.43 11.21 24.95
N VAL A 270 -13.91 11.36 23.71
CA VAL A 270 -14.98 10.54 23.13
C VAL A 270 -14.61 9.07 23.11
N ARG A 271 -13.40 8.72 22.65
CA ARG A 271 -12.92 7.33 22.60
C ARG A 271 -12.73 6.75 24.00
N LYS A 272 -12.21 7.53 24.95
CA LYS A 272 -12.03 7.11 26.34
C LYS A 272 -13.37 6.85 27.03
N GLU A 273 -14.37 7.69 26.83
CA GLU A 273 -15.74 7.47 27.34
C GLU A 273 -16.36 6.19 26.76
N ALA A 274 -16.08 5.89 25.49
CA ALA A 274 -16.50 4.66 24.84
C ALA A 274 -15.70 3.40 25.27
N GLY A 275 -14.74 3.54 26.19
CA GLY A 275 -13.96 2.44 26.76
C GLY A 275 -12.74 2.02 25.94
N VAL A 276 -12.29 2.85 24.99
CA VAL A 276 -11.02 2.61 24.28
C VAL A 276 -9.87 2.78 25.28
N HIS A 277 -8.95 1.81 25.30
CA HIS A 277 -7.78 1.85 26.18
C HIS A 277 -6.87 3.03 25.82
N GLU A 278 -6.17 3.59 26.81
CA GLU A 278 -5.24 4.72 26.65
C GLU A 278 -4.22 4.56 25.50
N TYR A 279 -3.72 3.34 25.22
CA TYR A 279 -2.85 3.16 24.07
C TYR A 279 -3.62 3.44 22.78
N GLY A 280 -4.87 3.02 22.63
CA GLY A 280 -5.70 3.23 21.43
C GLY A 280 -6.22 4.65 21.19
N LEU A 281 -5.76 5.64 21.96
CA LEU A 281 -6.18 7.04 21.79
C LEU A 281 -5.35 7.75 20.69
N PRO A 282 -5.95 8.72 19.97
CA PRO A 282 -5.26 9.56 18.99
C PRO A 282 -3.94 10.14 19.48
N SER A 283 -3.89 10.74 20.67
CA SER A 283 -2.65 11.32 21.23
C SER A 283 -1.54 10.28 21.36
N ALA A 284 -1.83 9.12 21.95
CA ALA A 284 -0.90 8.02 22.09
C ALA A 284 -0.46 7.43 20.73
N ALA A 285 -1.33 7.47 19.71
CA ALA A 285 -0.97 7.07 18.35
C ALA A 285 0.00 8.08 17.70
N CYS A 286 -0.24 9.38 17.86
CA CYS A 286 0.69 10.43 17.43
C CYS A 286 2.06 10.28 18.10
N GLU A 287 2.09 10.12 19.42
CA GLU A 287 3.34 9.90 20.18
C GLU A 287 4.10 8.65 19.69
N GLU A 288 3.41 7.53 19.42
CA GLU A 288 4.06 6.32 18.92
C GLU A 288 4.63 6.50 17.50
N LEU A 289 3.95 7.30 16.65
CA LEU A 289 4.45 7.60 15.30
C LEU A 289 5.70 8.50 15.33
N THR A 290 5.83 9.37 16.33
CA THR A 290 6.97 10.29 16.50
C THR A 290 8.09 9.75 17.38
N ASP A 291 7.86 8.70 18.17
CA ASP A 291 8.90 8.06 18.97
C ASP A 291 9.91 7.28 18.10
N GLY A 292 11.15 7.13 18.58
CA GLY A 292 12.21 6.37 17.93
C GLY A 292 12.11 4.85 18.11
N TYR A 293 11.23 4.37 18.98
CA TYR A 293 11.00 2.95 19.25
C TYR A 293 9.49 2.66 19.36
N SER A 294 9.00 1.62 18.68
CA SER A 294 7.57 1.29 18.70
C SER A 294 7.20 0.21 19.68
N ARG A 295 5.99 0.36 20.22
CA ARG A 295 5.34 -0.59 21.14
C ARG A 295 4.40 -1.56 20.42
N GLY A 296 4.42 -1.61 19.09
CA GLY A 296 3.76 -2.66 18.29
C GLY A 296 2.87 -2.16 17.15
N ARG A 297 2.45 -0.89 17.11
CA ARG A 297 1.55 -0.39 16.04
C ARG A 297 2.25 -0.07 14.72
N LEU A 298 3.56 0.13 14.71
CA LEU A 298 4.24 0.40 13.45
C LEU A 298 4.14 -0.76 12.45
N GLY A 299 4.06 -1.99 12.92
CA GLY A 299 3.82 -3.16 12.07
C GLY A 299 2.52 -3.03 11.27
N LYS A 300 1.46 -2.48 11.91
CA LYS A 300 0.16 -2.18 11.29
C LYS A 300 0.30 -1.25 10.11
N TYR A 301 1.09 -0.19 10.24
CA TYR A 301 1.13 0.86 9.23
C TYR A 301 2.14 0.59 8.11
N PHE A 302 3.30 0.02 8.42
CA PHE A 302 4.46 0.08 7.51
C PHE A 302 5.00 -1.28 7.04
N GLY A 303 4.37 -2.39 7.44
CA GLY A 303 4.92 -3.73 7.24
C GLY A 303 4.48 -4.45 5.96
N GLN A 304 3.21 -4.33 5.54
CA GLN A 304 2.62 -5.21 4.51
C GLN A 304 2.31 -4.50 3.18
N PHE A 305 2.67 -5.13 2.07
CA PHE A 305 2.52 -4.58 0.72
C PHE A 305 1.91 -5.63 -0.20
N ILE A 306 0.99 -5.22 -1.07
CA ILE A 306 0.53 -6.09 -2.14
C ILE A 306 1.51 -5.98 -3.30
N VAL A 307 1.93 -7.11 -3.84
CA VAL A 307 2.56 -7.15 -5.18
C VAL A 307 1.56 -7.77 -6.14
N CYS A 308 1.12 -7.00 -7.14
CA CYS A 308 0.08 -7.40 -8.09
C CYS A 308 0.61 -7.38 -9.51
N SER A 309 0.14 -8.32 -10.32
CA SER A 309 0.36 -8.26 -11.77
C SER A 309 -0.77 -7.46 -12.44
N LEU A 310 -0.43 -6.69 -13.46
CA LEU A 310 -1.33 -5.76 -14.14
C LEU A 310 -2.63 -6.42 -14.66
N PRO A 311 -2.60 -7.62 -15.26
CA PRO A 311 -3.83 -8.29 -15.73
C PRO A 311 -4.86 -8.57 -14.63
N HIS A 312 -4.42 -8.61 -13.36
CA HIS A 312 -5.26 -8.90 -12.21
C HIS A 312 -5.60 -7.67 -11.37
N PHE A 313 -5.07 -6.50 -11.71
CA PHE A 313 -5.22 -5.26 -10.94
C PHE A 313 -6.69 -4.82 -10.79
N GLU A 314 -7.47 -4.87 -11.86
CA GLU A 314 -8.89 -4.49 -11.80
C GLU A 314 -9.72 -5.40 -10.88
N SER A 315 -9.36 -6.70 -10.84
CA SER A 315 -9.97 -7.67 -9.92
C SER A 315 -9.58 -7.39 -8.47
N LEU A 316 -8.30 -7.09 -8.22
CA LEU A 316 -7.81 -6.68 -6.91
C LEU A 316 -8.54 -5.42 -6.42
N LEU A 317 -8.65 -4.40 -7.28
CA LEU A 317 -9.32 -3.14 -6.96
C LEU A 317 -10.78 -3.36 -6.56
N SER A 318 -11.50 -4.20 -7.31
CA SER A 318 -12.88 -4.58 -6.99
C SER A 318 -12.98 -5.27 -5.62
N LYS A 319 -12.02 -6.13 -5.26
CA LYS A 319 -11.96 -6.78 -3.94
C LYS A 319 -11.68 -5.77 -2.84
N LEU A 320 -10.68 -4.91 -2.99
CA LEU A 320 -10.34 -3.89 -1.99
C LEU A 320 -11.52 -2.94 -1.75
N LYS A 321 -12.21 -2.49 -2.80
CA LYS A 321 -13.43 -1.68 -2.66
C LYS A 321 -14.55 -2.41 -1.92
N ALA A 322 -14.73 -3.70 -2.19
CA ALA A 322 -15.73 -4.50 -1.49
C ALA A 322 -15.40 -4.65 0.00
N VAL A 323 -14.11 -4.77 0.36
CA VAL A 323 -13.66 -4.79 1.76
C VAL A 323 -13.92 -3.43 2.41
N ALA A 324 -13.44 -2.33 1.81
CA ALA A 324 -13.65 -0.98 2.32
C ALA A 324 -15.14 -0.65 2.53
N GLY A 325 -16.00 -1.01 1.56
CA GLY A 325 -17.44 -0.80 1.67
C GLY A 325 -18.14 -1.68 2.71
N LYS A 326 -17.55 -2.81 3.12
CA LYS A 326 -18.04 -3.61 4.26
C LYS A 326 -17.55 -3.02 5.58
N THR A 327 -16.29 -2.60 5.64
CA THR A 327 -15.69 -1.93 6.80
C THR A 327 -16.46 -0.66 7.15
N ASP A 328 -16.74 0.22 6.18
CA ASP A 328 -17.49 1.46 6.44
C ASP A 328 -18.91 1.20 7.00
N LYS A 329 -19.56 0.12 6.55
CA LYS A 329 -20.88 -0.29 7.07
C LYS A 329 -20.88 -0.83 8.50
N SER A 330 -19.72 -1.21 9.02
CA SER A 330 -19.57 -1.71 10.41
C SER A 330 -19.45 -0.59 11.44
N ARG A 331 -19.55 0.67 11.00
CA ARG A 331 -19.40 1.86 11.83
C ARG A 331 -20.23 1.83 13.10
N LYS A 332 -19.55 2.00 14.22
CA LYS A 332 -20.13 2.29 15.53
C LYS A 332 -19.77 3.72 15.92
N LEU A 333 -20.77 4.60 15.97
CA LEU A 333 -20.61 5.95 16.51
C LEU A 333 -20.27 5.89 18.00
N LEU A 334 -19.27 6.65 18.43
CA LEU A 334 -18.82 6.68 19.84
C LEU A 334 -19.41 7.85 20.62
N TRP A 335 -20.02 8.79 19.92
CA TRP A 335 -20.69 9.94 20.51
C TRP A 335 -22.13 9.99 20.03
N ALA A 336 -23.03 10.49 20.89
CA ALA A 336 -24.37 10.85 20.48
C ALA A 336 -24.32 12.29 19.96
N ASN A 337 -24.89 12.54 18.78
CA ASN A 337 -25.25 13.92 18.42
C ASN A 337 -26.03 14.50 19.60
N PRO A 338 -25.72 15.72 20.09
CA PRO A 338 -26.67 16.41 20.95
C PRO A 338 -28.02 16.41 20.22
N PRO A 339 -29.14 16.13 20.91
CA PRO A 339 -30.45 16.19 20.29
C PRO A 339 -30.60 17.55 19.59
N ALA A 340 -31.10 17.53 18.36
CA ALA A 340 -31.39 18.73 17.60
C ALA A 340 -32.55 19.50 18.24
N GLU A 341 -32.29 20.21 19.34
CA GLU A 341 -33.15 21.21 20.00
C GLU A 341 -32.17 22.27 20.58
N ALA A 342 -32.21 23.57 20.27
CA ALA A 342 -33.28 24.40 19.76
C ALA A 342 -32.68 25.50 18.85
N ALA A 343 -33.05 25.50 17.58
CA ALA A 343 -33.14 26.75 16.82
C ALA A 343 -34.60 27.20 16.93
N GLU A 344 -34.92 27.91 18.02
CA GLU A 344 -36.03 28.87 18.04
C GLU A 344 -35.48 30.28 17.85
#